data_AF-A0A7C2IGA8-F1
#
_entry.id   AF-A0A7C2IGA8-F1
#
_cell.length_a   1.000
_cell.length_b   1.000
_cell.length_c   1.000
_cell.angle_alpha   90.00
_cell.angle_beta   90.00
_cell.angle_gamma   90.00
#
_symmetry.space_group_name_H-M   'P 1'
#
loop_
_entity.id
_entity.type
_entity.pdbx_description
1 polymer ?
#
loop_
_entity_poly.entity_id
_entity_poly.type
_entity_poly.pdbx_seq_one_letter_code
_entity_poly.pdbx_strand_id
1 'polypeptide(L)'
;MKLKRTDIREGTLFIRQRKTSTALRVQIDGPLFDVLARISTNMALQVGAVKSLYLVQTEDGQPLSYRSLHWGFSKARAAAGVPDFQFRDIRAKAATGTEEIRGMGHAQRLLGHVTRSMTEHYVKDRIGYRVAPTPHRLMVKKKRA
;
A
#
# COMPACT_ATOMS: atom_id res chain seq x y z
N MET A 1 12.51 6.80 -7.84
CA MET A 1 11.71 7.02 -6.61
C MET A 1 12.48 8.00 -5.72
N LYS A 2 11.81 8.86 -4.92
CA LYS A 2 12.50 9.95 -4.18
C LYS A 2 12.41 9.85 -2.66
N LEU A 3 11.93 8.73 -2.11
CA LEU A 3 11.86 8.52 -0.66
C LEU A 3 13.26 8.47 -0.06
N LYS A 4 13.48 9.25 0.98
CA LYS A 4 14.73 9.33 1.72
C LYS A 4 14.58 8.71 3.10
N ARG A 5 15.69 8.31 3.69
CA ARG A 5 15.73 7.81 5.07
C ARG A 5 15.28 8.86 6.09
N THR A 6 15.56 10.14 5.80
CA THR A 6 15.09 11.29 6.58
C THR A 6 13.58 11.51 6.54
N ASP A 7 12.87 10.86 5.60
CA ASP A 7 11.40 10.93 5.55
C ASP A 7 10.75 10.03 6.61
N ILE A 8 11.52 9.15 7.25
CA ILE A 8 11.09 8.33 8.39
C ILE A 8 11.35 9.11 9.68
N ARG A 9 10.27 9.42 10.42
CA ARG A 9 10.33 10.17 11.68
C ARG A 9 9.05 9.94 12.47
N GLU A 10 9.17 9.95 13.80
CA GLU A 10 8.03 9.80 14.71
C GLU A 10 7.18 8.54 14.44
N GLY A 11 7.82 7.42 14.06
CA GLY A 11 7.11 6.18 13.72
C GLY A 11 6.26 6.23 12.44
N THR A 12 6.46 7.26 11.60
CA THR A 12 5.72 7.42 10.34
C THR A 12 6.65 7.68 9.16
N LEU A 13 6.20 7.29 7.97
CA LEU A 13 6.81 7.61 6.70
C LEU A 13 6.11 8.83 6.08
N PHE A 14 6.84 9.93 5.97
CA PHE A 14 6.35 11.16 5.36
C PHE A 14 6.46 11.07 3.84
N ILE A 15 5.36 11.26 3.14
CA ILE A 15 5.31 11.18 1.67
C ILE A 15 4.69 12.45 1.14
N ARG A 16 5.34 13.08 0.16
CA ARG A 16 4.72 14.14 -0.66
C ARG A 16 4.57 13.63 -2.09
N GLN A 17 3.32 13.48 -2.53
CA GLN A 17 3.04 12.97 -3.87
C GLN A 17 3.46 13.98 -4.93
N ARG A 18 4.20 13.54 -5.96
CA ARG A 18 4.68 14.44 -7.01
C ARG A 18 3.55 15.03 -7.86
N LYS A 19 2.53 14.22 -8.20
CA LYS A 19 1.47 14.62 -9.14
C LYS A 19 0.49 15.62 -8.51
N THR A 20 0.13 15.40 -7.25
CA THR A 20 -0.94 16.15 -6.57
C THR A 20 -0.42 17.04 -5.45
N SER A 21 0.87 16.95 -5.11
CA SER A 21 1.47 17.60 -3.94
C SER A 21 0.85 17.23 -2.59
N THR A 22 -0.06 16.24 -2.54
CA THR A 22 -0.68 15.78 -1.30
C THR A 22 0.38 15.22 -0.36
N ALA A 23 0.36 15.70 0.89
CA ALA A 23 1.22 15.20 1.97
C ALA A 23 0.51 14.07 2.73
N LEU A 24 1.23 12.98 3.00
CA LEU A 24 0.76 11.85 3.78
C LEU A 24 1.79 11.52 4.87
N ARG A 25 1.29 11.06 6.01
CA ARG A 25 2.07 10.46 7.08
C ARG A 25 1.55 9.04 7.26
N VAL A 26 2.26 8.08 6.71
CA VAL A 26 1.88 6.66 6.77
C VAL A 26 2.50 6.06 8.02
N GLN A 27 1.67 5.56 8.93
CA GLN A 27 2.15 4.86 10.12
C GLN A 27 2.99 3.66 9.70
N ILE A 28 4.14 3.48 10.37
CA ILE A 28 5.02 2.34 10.15
C ILE A 28 4.66 1.28 11.18
N ASP A 29 3.87 0.31 10.77
CA ASP A 29 3.49 -0.85 11.58
C ASP A 29 3.46 -2.14 10.75
N GLY A 30 3.45 -3.28 11.46
CA GLY A 30 3.31 -4.62 10.90
C GLY A 30 4.20 -4.87 9.68
N PRO A 31 3.63 -5.33 8.54
CA PRO A 31 4.42 -5.68 7.36
C PRO A 31 5.24 -4.52 6.77
N LEU A 32 4.81 -3.26 6.95
CA LEU A 32 5.59 -2.12 6.45
C LEU A 32 6.88 -1.95 7.27
N PHE A 33 6.81 -2.13 8.59
CA PHE A 33 7.99 -2.12 9.45
C PHE A 33 8.98 -3.20 9.02
N ASP A 34 8.52 -4.44 8.81
CA ASP A 34 9.38 -5.56 8.43
C ASP A 34 10.10 -5.31 7.10
N VAL A 35 9.40 -4.73 6.12
CA VAL A 35 10.00 -4.35 4.83
C VAL A 35 11.08 -3.27 5.01
N LEU A 36 10.80 -2.24 5.82
CA LEU A 36 11.76 -1.16 6.06
C LEU A 36 12.98 -1.63 6.86
N ALA A 37 12.78 -2.53 7.83
CA ALA A 37 13.85 -3.18 8.58
C ALA A 37 14.74 -3.98 7.63
N ARG A 38 14.15 -4.84 6.79
CA ARG A 38 14.88 -5.63 5.78
C ARG A 38 15.68 -4.76 4.81
N ILE A 39 15.09 -3.67 4.31
CA ILE A 39 15.80 -2.72 3.44
C ILE A 39 16.99 -2.07 4.17
N SER A 40 16.89 -1.91 5.48
CA SER A 40 17.91 -1.26 6.28
C SER A 40 19.04 -2.21 6.70
N THR A 41 18.74 -3.49 6.95
CA THR A 41 19.69 -4.48 7.48
C THR A 41 20.28 -5.39 6.40
N ASN A 42 19.49 -5.79 5.40
CA ASN A 42 19.86 -6.86 4.46
C ASN A 42 20.27 -6.32 3.09
N MET A 43 20.55 -5.03 2.97
CA MET A 43 20.99 -4.43 1.72
C MET A 43 22.46 -4.78 1.48
N ALA A 44 22.71 -5.78 0.63
CA ALA A 44 24.05 -6.07 0.13
C ALA A 44 24.48 -4.93 -0.81
N LEU A 45 25.52 -4.21 -0.43
CA LEU A 45 26.15 -3.22 -1.28
C LEU A 45 27.34 -3.85 -2.01
N GLN A 46 27.55 -3.44 -3.25
CA GLN A 46 28.75 -3.82 -3.99
C GLN A 46 30.01 -3.27 -3.29
N VAL A 47 31.15 -3.92 -3.51
CA VAL A 47 32.42 -3.47 -2.93
C VAL A 47 32.72 -2.04 -3.38
N GLY A 48 32.93 -1.13 -2.40
CA GLY A 48 33.15 0.30 -2.65
C GLY A 48 31.88 1.15 -2.74
N ALA A 49 30.69 0.55 -2.73
CA ALA A 49 29.43 1.30 -2.69
C ALA A 49 29.08 1.73 -1.27
N VAL A 50 28.46 2.92 -1.16
CA VAL A 50 28.06 3.53 0.11
C VAL A 50 26.53 3.56 0.22
N LYS A 51 26.03 3.33 1.44
CA LYS A 51 24.59 3.44 1.73
C LYS A 51 24.14 4.89 1.56
N SER A 52 23.31 5.16 0.55
CA SER A 52 22.88 6.53 0.23
C SER A 52 21.87 7.10 1.24
N LEU A 53 21.37 8.30 0.97
CA LEU A 53 20.25 8.87 1.72
C LEU A 53 18.89 8.32 1.25
N TYR A 54 18.83 7.64 0.11
CA TYR A 54 17.58 7.12 -0.45
C TYR A 54 17.15 5.85 0.25
N LEU A 55 15.87 5.77 0.59
CA LEU A 55 15.32 4.62 1.29
C LEU A 55 15.39 3.35 0.43
N VAL A 56 15.05 3.47 -0.85
CA VAL A 56 15.09 2.36 -1.81
C VAL A 56 16.12 2.67 -2.89
N GLN A 57 17.13 1.82 -2.96
CA GLN A 57 18.35 2.02 -3.73
C GLN A 57 18.79 0.71 -4.40
N THR A 58 19.69 0.82 -5.37
CA THR A 58 20.42 -0.32 -5.96
C THR A 58 21.57 -0.75 -5.06
N GLU A 59 22.21 -1.86 -5.42
CA GLU A 59 23.40 -2.39 -4.74
C GLU A 59 24.60 -1.41 -4.84
N ASP A 60 24.63 -0.55 -5.86
CA ASP A 60 25.60 0.54 -6.02
C ASP A 60 25.28 1.78 -5.14
N GLY A 61 24.23 1.70 -4.32
CA GLY A 61 23.74 2.81 -3.51
C GLY A 61 22.94 3.86 -4.28
N GLN A 62 22.67 3.67 -5.57
CA GLN A 62 21.94 4.67 -6.37
C GLN A 62 20.42 4.61 -6.15
N PRO A 63 19.69 5.72 -6.22
CA PRO A 63 18.22 5.70 -6.07
C PRO A 63 17.57 4.82 -7.13
N LEU A 64 16.64 3.96 -6.70
CA LEU A 64 15.98 3.07 -7.64
C LEU A 64 15.09 3.86 -8.62
N SER A 65 15.35 3.68 -9.93
CA SER A 65 14.61 4.34 -10.99
C SER A 65 13.20 3.74 -11.14
N TYR A 66 12.29 4.48 -11.79
CA TYR A 66 10.95 3.94 -12.11
C TYR A 66 11.05 2.72 -13.05
N ARG A 67 11.95 2.78 -14.03
CA ARG A 67 12.16 1.68 -14.98
C ARG A 67 12.67 0.42 -14.27
N SER A 68 13.61 0.57 -13.34
CA SER A 68 14.16 -0.53 -12.55
C SER A 68 13.09 -1.15 -11.64
N LEU A 69 12.27 -0.33 -10.98
CA LEU A 69 11.11 -0.79 -10.20
C LEU A 69 10.13 -1.59 -11.06
N HIS A 70 9.74 -1.03 -12.21
CA HIS A 70 8.81 -1.67 -13.12
C HIS A 70 9.37 -3.00 -13.66
N TRP A 71 10.66 -3.04 -14.01
CA TRP A 71 11.33 -4.26 -14.45
C TRP A 71 11.38 -5.32 -13.35
N GLY A 72 11.76 -4.95 -12.13
CA GLY A 72 11.77 -5.85 -10.97
C GLY A 72 10.38 -6.42 -10.67
N PHE A 73 9.33 -5.59 -10.76
CA PHE A 73 7.95 -6.04 -10.68
C PHE A 73 7.61 -7.05 -11.77
N SER A 74 7.91 -6.76 -13.04
CA SER A 74 7.62 -7.67 -14.14
C SER A 74 8.30 -9.03 -13.97
N LYS A 75 9.56 -9.04 -13.49
CA LYS A 75 10.29 -10.27 -13.17
C LYS A 75 9.63 -11.05 -12.04
N ALA A 76 9.26 -10.38 -10.95
CA ALA A 76 8.57 -11.01 -9.82
C ALA A 76 7.19 -11.57 -10.23
N ARG A 77 6.45 -10.82 -11.05
CA ARG A 77 5.14 -11.24 -11.59
C ARG A 77 5.26 -12.49 -12.46
N ALA A 78 6.25 -12.54 -13.34
CA ALA A 78 6.52 -13.71 -14.17
C ALA A 78 6.90 -14.93 -13.31
N ALA A 79 7.78 -14.74 -12.33
CA ALA A 79 8.19 -15.81 -11.40
C ALA A 79 7.03 -16.34 -10.54
N ALA A 80 6.05 -15.49 -10.19
CA ALA A 80 4.88 -15.88 -9.43
C ALA A 80 3.76 -16.51 -10.27
N GLY A 81 3.90 -16.58 -11.60
CA GLY A 81 2.91 -17.20 -12.49
C GLY A 81 1.59 -16.43 -12.60
N VAL A 82 1.57 -15.12 -12.30
CA VAL A 82 0.36 -14.28 -12.27
C VAL A 82 0.45 -13.12 -13.27
N PRO A 83 0.39 -13.37 -14.59
CA PRO A 83 0.68 -12.36 -15.61
C PRO A 83 -0.34 -11.21 -15.70
N ASP A 84 -1.56 -11.42 -15.20
CA ASP A 84 -2.74 -10.60 -15.52
C ASP A 84 -2.96 -9.39 -14.60
N PHE A 85 -1.88 -8.68 -14.25
CA PHE A 85 -1.99 -7.34 -13.67
C PHE A 85 -0.70 -6.53 -13.84
N GLN A 86 -0.85 -5.22 -13.84
CA GLN A 86 0.21 -4.25 -14.02
C GLN A 86 0.64 -3.66 -12.68
N PHE A 87 1.82 -3.02 -12.66
CA PHE A 87 2.36 -2.42 -11.44
C PHE A 87 1.40 -1.38 -10.80
N ARG A 88 0.67 -0.63 -11.63
CA ARG A 88 -0.32 0.36 -11.18
C ARG A 88 -1.52 -0.27 -10.46
N ASP A 89 -1.82 -1.54 -10.71
CA ASP A 89 -2.96 -2.22 -10.11
C ASP A 89 -2.73 -2.54 -8.63
N ILE A 90 -1.48 -2.51 -8.16
CA ILE A 90 -1.14 -2.57 -6.73
C ILE A 90 -1.83 -1.43 -5.97
N ARG A 91 -1.92 -0.22 -6.57
CA ARG A 91 -2.60 0.93 -5.94
C ARG A 91 -4.11 0.69 -5.81
N ALA A 92 -4.73 0.08 -6.82
CA ALA A 92 -6.14 -0.29 -6.76
C ALA A 92 -6.38 -1.39 -5.72
N LYS A 93 -5.52 -2.43 -5.67
CA LYS A 93 -5.62 -3.50 -4.68
C LYS A 93 -5.46 -2.98 -3.25
N ALA A 94 -4.51 -2.06 -3.01
CA ALA A 94 -4.33 -1.42 -1.72
C ALA A 94 -5.55 -0.60 -1.31
N ALA A 95 -6.16 0.13 -2.26
CA ALA A 95 -7.40 0.87 -2.04
C ALA A 95 -8.55 -0.06 -1.64
N THR A 96 -8.81 -1.11 -2.42
CA THR A 96 -9.87 -2.09 -2.13
C THR A 96 -9.68 -2.74 -0.76
N GLY A 97 -8.48 -3.26 -0.45
CA GLY A 97 -8.26 -3.92 0.84
C GLY A 97 -8.38 -2.95 2.03
N THR A 98 -8.00 -1.69 1.83
CA THR A 98 -8.19 -0.65 2.86
C THR A 98 -9.65 -0.30 3.06
N GLU A 99 -10.41 -0.20 1.97
CA GLU A 99 -11.84 0.07 2.01
C GLU A 99 -12.59 -1.05 2.73
N GLU A 100 -12.27 -2.30 2.41
CA GLU A 100 -12.88 -3.49 3.05
C GLU A 100 -12.65 -3.52 4.57
N ILE A 101 -11.46 -3.13 5.04
CA ILE A 101 -11.08 -3.22 6.46
C ILE A 101 -11.44 -1.95 7.25
N ARG A 102 -11.27 -0.76 6.63
CA ARG A 102 -11.31 0.55 7.31
C ARG A 102 -12.25 1.57 6.66
N GLY A 103 -12.98 1.17 5.63
CA GLY A 103 -13.95 1.99 4.91
C GLY A 103 -13.36 2.96 3.90
N MET A 104 -14.24 3.49 3.04
CA MET A 104 -13.91 4.38 1.91
C MET A 104 -13.11 5.62 2.33
N GLY A 105 -13.43 6.21 3.49
CA GLY A 105 -12.73 7.39 3.98
C GLY A 105 -11.25 7.15 4.26
N HIS A 106 -10.88 5.97 4.77
CA HIS A 106 -9.48 5.62 5.01
C HIS A 106 -8.74 5.36 3.70
N ALA A 107 -9.39 4.65 2.76
CA ALA A 107 -8.84 4.43 1.41
C ALA A 107 -8.56 5.76 0.68
N GLN A 108 -9.49 6.72 0.75
CA GLN A 108 -9.31 8.04 0.14
C GLN A 108 -8.08 8.78 0.71
N ARG A 109 -7.93 8.78 2.04
CA ARG A 109 -6.79 9.42 2.72
C ARG A 109 -5.48 8.73 2.37
N LEU A 110 -5.46 7.39 2.33
CA LEU A 110 -4.29 6.60 1.95
C LEU A 110 -3.83 6.89 0.51
N LEU A 111 -4.77 7.04 -0.42
CA LEU A 111 -4.46 7.39 -1.80
C LEU A 111 -4.10 8.89 -1.96
N GLY A 112 -4.44 9.73 -1.00
CA GLY A 112 -4.21 11.18 -1.07
C GLY A 112 -5.12 11.88 -2.08
N HIS A 113 -6.34 11.35 -2.28
CA HIS A 113 -7.32 11.93 -3.18
C HIS A 113 -8.20 12.98 -2.47
N VAL A 114 -8.44 14.10 -3.16
CA VAL A 114 -9.27 15.19 -2.65
C VAL A 114 -10.75 14.79 -2.61
N THR A 115 -11.24 14.10 -3.65
CA THR A 115 -12.63 13.71 -3.78
C THR A 115 -12.83 12.21 -3.61
N ARG A 116 -14.01 11.84 -3.11
CA ARG A 116 -14.44 10.44 -2.95
C ARG A 116 -14.54 9.72 -4.30
N SER A 117 -15.13 10.35 -5.31
CA SER A 117 -15.29 9.80 -6.67
C SER A 117 -13.95 9.33 -7.27
N MET A 118 -12.86 10.07 -7.06
CA MET A 118 -11.52 9.63 -7.50
C MET A 118 -11.06 8.34 -6.82
N THR A 119 -11.47 8.09 -5.59
CA THR A 119 -11.13 6.87 -4.84
C THR A 119 -12.00 5.70 -5.28
N GLU A 120 -13.28 5.94 -5.59
CA GLU A 120 -14.22 4.94 -6.11
C GLU A 120 -13.69 4.31 -7.41
N HIS A 121 -12.99 5.07 -8.27
CA HIS A 121 -12.34 4.49 -9.45
C HIS A 121 -11.23 3.47 -9.12
N TYR A 122 -10.60 3.57 -7.94
CA TYR A 122 -9.53 2.66 -7.50
C TYR A 122 -10.05 1.49 -6.68
N VAL A 123 -11.16 1.66 -5.94
CA VAL A 123 -11.81 0.57 -5.21
C VAL A 123 -12.55 -0.32 -6.22
N LYS A 124 -12.14 -1.58 -6.30
CA LYS A 124 -12.68 -2.56 -7.26
C LYS A 124 -13.59 -3.55 -6.54
N ASP A 125 -14.85 -3.60 -6.94
CA ASP A 125 -15.84 -4.56 -6.45
C ASP A 125 -15.88 -5.84 -7.30
N ARG A 126 -14.74 -6.54 -7.40
CA ARG A 126 -14.65 -7.78 -8.22
C ARG A 126 -15.24 -9.01 -7.53
N ILE A 127 -15.29 -9.01 -6.21
CA ILE A 127 -15.70 -10.17 -5.39
C ILE A 127 -17.08 -9.91 -4.75
N GLY A 128 -17.58 -8.68 -4.74
CA GLY A 128 -18.76 -8.28 -3.98
C GLY A 128 -18.40 -7.80 -2.58
N TYR A 129 -19.30 -7.01 -1.98
CA TYR A 129 -19.21 -6.63 -0.58
C TYR A 129 -19.58 -7.79 0.34
N ARG A 130 -18.77 -8.02 1.38
CA ARG A 130 -19.13 -8.89 2.49
C ARG A 130 -20.15 -8.18 3.37
N VAL A 131 -21.41 -8.57 3.25
CA VAL A 131 -22.51 -8.01 4.05
C VAL A 131 -22.94 -8.99 5.14
N ALA A 132 -23.20 -8.47 6.34
CA ALA A 132 -23.78 -9.26 7.42
C ALA A 132 -25.29 -9.47 7.15
N PRO A 133 -25.85 -10.63 7.53
CA PRO A 133 -27.29 -10.85 7.41
C PRO A 133 -28.06 -9.91 8.33
N THR A 134 -29.25 -9.49 7.90
CA THR A 134 -30.15 -8.67 8.73
C THR A 134 -30.53 -9.44 9.99
N PRO A 135 -30.24 -8.92 11.20
CA PRO A 135 -30.57 -9.62 12.43
C PRO A 135 -32.08 -9.58 12.67
N HIS A 136 -32.80 -10.61 12.22
CA HIS A 136 -34.20 -10.79 12.60
C HIS A 136 -34.26 -11.51 13.95
N ARG A 137 -34.61 -10.80 15.02
CA ARG A 137 -34.93 -11.44 16.31
C ARG A 137 -36.29 -12.11 16.16
N LEU A 138 -36.33 -13.44 16.02
CA LEU A 138 -37.58 -14.20 16.08
C LEU A 138 -38.19 -13.98 17.48
N MET A 139 -39.27 -13.19 17.56
CA MET A 139 -40.01 -13.01 18.80
C MET A 139 -40.73 -14.34 19.09
N VAL A 140 -40.29 -15.06 20.12
CA VAL A 140 -41.01 -16.23 20.62
C VAL A 140 -42.34 -15.73 21.19
N LYS A 141 -43.46 -16.05 20.52
CA LYS A 141 -44.80 -15.76 21.04
C LYS A 141 -44.96 -16.47 22.39
N LYS A 142 -45.11 -15.71 23.48
CA LYS A 142 -45.53 -16.27 24.77
C LYS A 142 -46.87 -16.99 24.58
N LYS A 143 -46.91 -18.30 24.84
CA LYS A 143 -48.17 -19.04 24.99
C LYS A 143 -48.96 -18.35 26.11
N ARG A 144 -50.19 -17.92 25.82
CA ARG A 144 -51.14 -17.51 26.85
C ARG A 144 -51.49 -18.76 27.65
N ALA A 145 -51.28 -18.70 28.97
CA ALA A 145 -51.74 -19.70 29.92
C ALA A 145 -53.26 -19.59 30.08
#